data_AF-A0A553AJN5-F1
#
_entry.id   AF-A0A553AJN5-F1
#
_cell.length_a   1.000
_cell.length_b   1.000
_cell.length_c   1.000
_cell.angle_alpha   90.00
_cell.angle_beta   90.00
_cell.angle_gamma   90.00
#
_symmetry.space_group_name_H-M   'P 1'
#
loop_
_entity.id
_entity.type
_entity.pdbx_description
1 polymer ?
#
loop_
_entity_poly.entity_id
_entity_poly.type
_entity_poly.pdbx_seq_one_letter_code
_entity_poly.pdbx_strand_id
1 'polypeptide(L)'
;MILNVLFSDFTTVERYLALQNKFANYDVSRQGMEEPQYEQFILGDFTITTQSVDENHNPDVTEISFYDFINPQINTLARTFIGKINTKIDSQFLHNVPEREHFIQYTLDELFVIGERVSSADYFNSTIQDELLLQLNMVIDFLSNYNSDKEYKIEKKLQFNLNKTDLLLLMHLFRLKGHLNCPYDAQLGFLIEKTFQYYNEETKSYDNIIKAGKVINDIKNGSRPVNKAIDRLKSILQDDSFYNL
;
A
#
# COMPACT_ATOMS: atom_id res chain seq x y z
N MET A 1 -24.27 -4.64 2.87
CA MET A 1 -23.96 -3.36 3.55
C MET A 1 -22.45 -3.26 3.69
N ILE A 2 -21.81 -2.17 3.24
CA ILE A 2 -20.35 -2.02 3.38
C ILE A 2 -20.09 -0.73 4.16
N LEU A 3 -19.69 -0.89 5.41
CA LEU A 3 -19.19 0.18 6.25
C LEU A 3 -17.67 0.00 6.37
N ASN A 4 -16.93 1.08 6.22
CA ASN A 4 -15.47 1.06 6.39
C ASN A 4 -15.16 1.43 7.84
N VAL A 5 -14.97 0.41 8.67
CA VAL A 5 -14.62 0.55 10.09
C VAL A 5 -13.10 0.68 10.22
N LEU A 6 -12.66 1.60 11.08
CA LEU A 6 -11.26 1.87 11.37
C LEU A 6 -11.02 1.79 12.88
N PHE A 7 -9.79 1.47 13.30
CA PHE A 7 -9.41 1.53 14.72
C PHE A 7 -9.71 2.89 15.36
N SER A 8 -9.52 3.98 14.59
CA SER A 8 -9.81 5.33 15.07
C SER A 8 -11.27 5.52 15.48
N ASP A 9 -12.20 4.76 14.91
CA ASP A 9 -13.63 4.89 15.20
C ASP A 9 -13.97 4.50 16.66
N PHE A 10 -13.07 3.79 17.34
CA PHE A 10 -13.23 3.34 18.72
C PHE A 10 -12.43 4.18 19.72
N THR A 11 -11.81 5.28 19.29
CA THR A 11 -10.89 6.06 20.14
C THR A 11 -11.55 7.19 20.94
N THR A 12 -12.78 7.59 20.57
CA THR A 12 -13.56 8.58 21.32
C THR A 12 -15.05 8.24 21.26
N VAL A 13 -15.81 8.79 22.21
CA VAL A 13 -17.27 8.66 22.27
C VAL A 13 -17.92 9.15 20.98
N GLU A 14 -17.50 10.30 20.46
CA GLU A 14 -18.10 10.92 19.27
C GLU A 14 -17.90 10.04 18.03
N ARG A 15 -16.75 9.40 17.92
CA ARG A 15 -16.45 8.53 16.78
C ARG A 15 -17.22 7.22 16.85
N TYR A 16 -17.36 6.65 18.04
CA TYR A 16 -18.16 5.45 18.25
C TYR A 16 -19.65 5.74 18.06
N LEU A 17 -20.14 6.87 18.54
CA LEU A 17 -21.48 7.36 18.28
C LEU A 17 -21.73 7.55 16.77
N ALA A 18 -20.78 8.15 16.05
CA ALA A 18 -20.88 8.27 14.60
C ALA A 18 -20.96 6.90 13.90
N LEU A 19 -20.31 5.88 14.45
CA LEU A 19 -20.39 4.51 13.95
C LEU A 19 -21.78 3.88 14.21
N GLN A 20 -22.33 4.06 15.41
CA GLN A 20 -23.69 3.62 15.75
C GLN A 20 -24.75 4.31 14.90
N ASN A 21 -24.63 5.63 14.69
CA ASN A 21 -25.52 6.40 13.82
C ASN A 21 -25.44 5.93 12.36
N LYS A 22 -24.24 5.66 11.84
CA LYS A 22 -24.09 5.07 10.50
C LYS A 22 -24.80 3.72 10.38
N PHE A 23 -24.72 2.88 11.41
CA PHE A 23 -25.46 1.62 11.42
C PHE A 23 -26.98 1.85 11.46
N ALA A 24 -27.46 2.72 12.34
CA ALA A 24 -28.88 3.06 12.47
C ALA A 24 -29.49 3.62 11.19
N ASN A 25 -28.72 4.36 10.39
CA ASN A 25 -29.16 4.92 9.12
C ASN A 25 -29.46 3.86 8.04
N TYR A 26 -29.09 2.58 8.25
CA TYR A 26 -29.48 1.50 7.35
C TYR A 26 -30.86 0.90 7.67
N ASP A 27 -31.52 1.35 8.73
CA ASP A 27 -32.84 0.86 9.11
C ASP A 27 -33.91 1.25 8.08
N VAL A 28 -34.44 0.25 7.37
CA VAL A 28 -35.45 0.47 6.33
C VAL A 28 -36.79 0.92 6.90
N SER A 29 -37.08 0.61 8.17
CA SER A 29 -38.31 1.06 8.83
C SER A 29 -38.36 2.58 9.00
N ARG A 30 -37.21 3.25 8.86
CA ARG A 30 -37.04 4.70 8.99
C ARG A 30 -36.78 5.40 7.64
N GLN A 31 -36.85 4.69 6.52
CA GLN A 31 -36.66 5.30 5.20
C GLN A 31 -37.68 6.41 4.94
N GLY A 32 -37.18 7.60 4.59
CA GLY A 32 -38.00 8.80 4.36
C GLY A 32 -38.30 9.64 5.61
N MET A 33 -37.79 9.25 6.77
CA MET A 33 -37.73 10.09 7.98
C MET A 33 -36.41 10.86 8.04
N GLU A 34 -36.32 11.90 8.88
CA GLU A 34 -35.02 12.54 9.18
C GLU A 34 -34.03 11.48 9.71
N GLU A 35 -32.77 11.57 9.30
CA GLU A 35 -31.74 10.59 9.67
C GLU A 35 -31.71 10.42 11.19
N PRO A 36 -31.81 9.18 11.72
CA PRO A 36 -31.72 8.95 13.15
C PRO A 36 -30.34 9.40 13.65
N GLN A 37 -30.32 10.50 14.38
CA GLN A 37 -29.14 10.99 15.07
C GLN A 37 -29.31 10.73 16.55
N TYR A 38 -28.72 9.63 17.02
CA TYR A 38 -28.52 9.47 18.45
C TYR A 38 -27.61 10.61 18.93
N GLU A 39 -28.11 11.39 19.90
CA GLU A 39 -27.35 12.45 20.57
C GLU A 39 -26.35 11.88 21.60
N GLN A 40 -26.57 10.63 22.00
CA GLN A 40 -25.74 9.89 22.96
C GLN A 40 -25.52 8.47 22.45
N PHE A 41 -24.38 7.87 22.80
CA PHE A 41 -24.10 6.47 22.45
C PHE A 41 -25.07 5.53 23.16
N ILE A 42 -25.45 4.47 22.45
CA ILE A 42 -26.24 3.39 23.02
C ILE A 42 -25.29 2.44 23.73
N LEU A 43 -25.47 2.31 25.03
CA LEU A 43 -24.74 1.33 25.83
C LEU A 43 -25.41 -0.03 25.66
N GLY A 44 -24.76 -0.93 24.92
CA GLY A 44 -25.28 -2.26 24.64
C GLY A 44 -25.58 -2.50 23.16
N ASP A 45 -26.27 -3.60 22.90
CA ASP A 45 -26.68 -3.98 21.55
C ASP A 45 -28.01 -3.32 21.18
N PHE A 46 -28.23 -3.12 19.89
CA PHE A 46 -29.50 -2.66 19.35
C PHE A 46 -29.68 -3.20 17.92
N THR A 47 -30.93 -3.35 17.49
CA THR A 47 -31.25 -3.90 16.17
C THR A 47 -31.76 -2.85 15.22
N ILE A 48 -31.55 -3.11 13.93
CA ILE A 48 -32.21 -2.40 12.82
C ILE A 48 -32.93 -3.40 11.94
N THR A 49 -33.94 -2.92 11.22
CA THR A 49 -34.60 -3.71 10.18
C THR A 49 -33.91 -3.46 8.86
N THR A 50 -33.56 -4.51 8.12
CA THR A 50 -33.04 -4.41 6.77
C THR A 50 -33.94 -5.16 5.79
N GLN A 51 -33.95 -4.73 4.53
CA GLN A 51 -34.70 -5.37 3.47
C GLN A 51 -33.75 -5.80 2.36
N SER A 52 -33.76 -7.10 2.07
CA SER A 52 -33.15 -7.70 0.89
C SER A 52 -34.22 -8.20 -0.08
N VAL A 53 -33.76 -8.71 -1.22
CA VAL A 53 -34.61 -9.33 -2.22
C VAL A 53 -34.22 -10.81 -2.27
N ASP A 54 -35.18 -11.71 -2.09
CA ASP A 54 -34.95 -13.15 -2.18
C ASP A 54 -34.72 -13.62 -3.64
N GLU A 55 -34.39 -14.90 -3.83
CA GLU A 55 -34.19 -15.49 -5.16
C GLU A 55 -35.42 -15.37 -6.08
N ASN A 56 -36.61 -15.20 -5.49
CA ASN A 56 -37.90 -15.06 -6.17
C ASN A 56 -38.33 -13.60 -6.36
N HIS A 57 -37.45 -12.63 -6.09
CA HIS A 57 -37.70 -11.19 -6.17
C HIS A 57 -38.71 -10.62 -5.15
N ASN A 58 -38.98 -11.34 -4.06
CA ASN A 58 -39.81 -10.85 -2.97
C ASN A 58 -38.96 -10.09 -1.93
N PRO A 59 -39.53 -9.07 -1.27
CA PRO A 59 -38.95 -8.47 -0.08
C PRO A 59 -38.71 -9.52 1.01
N ASP A 60 -37.46 -9.64 1.44
CA ASP A 60 -37.08 -10.39 2.63
C ASP A 60 -36.63 -9.40 3.71
N VAL A 61 -37.35 -9.37 4.83
CA VAL A 61 -37.14 -8.41 5.90
C VAL A 61 -36.47 -9.12 7.06
N THR A 62 -35.30 -8.65 7.45
CA THR A 62 -34.50 -9.27 8.51
C THR A 62 -34.06 -8.24 9.54
N GLU A 63 -34.04 -8.64 10.80
CA GLU A 63 -33.46 -7.84 11.89
C GLU A 63 -31.98 -8.18 12.04
N ILE A 64 -31.14 -7.16 12.13
CA ILE A 64 -29.70 -7.30 12.31
C ILE A 64 -29.30 -6.51 13.56
N SER A 65 -28.55 -7.15 14.46
CA SER A 65 -28.00 -6.49 15.64
C SER A 65 -26.73 -5.70 15.31
N PHE A 66 -26.47 -4.64 16.09
CA PHE A 66 -25.25 -3.85 15.94
C PHE A 66 -24.01 -4.69 16.22
N TYR A 67 -24.09 -5.62 17.18
CA TYR A 67 -22.97 -6.51 17.49
C TYR A 67 -22.69 -7.55 16.40
N ASP A 68 -23.72 -8.17 15.82
CA ASP A 68 -23.55 -9.08 14.68
C ASP A 68 -23.00 -8.34 13.46
N PHE A 69 -23.30 -7.05 13.34
CA PHE A 69 -22.76 -6.21 12.28
C PHE A 69 -21.31 -5.80 12.53
N ILE A 70 -20.95 -5.36 13.74
CA ILE A 70 -19.64 -4.75 14.01
C ILE A 70 -18.54 -5.79 14.25
N ASN A 71 -18.83 -6.91 14.92
CA ASN A 71 -17.83 -7.90 15.28
C ASN A 71 -17.10 -8.48 14.05
N PRO A 72 -17.78 -8.88 12.95
CA PRO A 72 -17.09 -9.34 11.75
C PRO A 72 -16.18 -8.29 11.14
N GLN A 73 -16.51 -7.01 11.28
CA GLN A 73 -15.69 -5.90 10.76
C GLN A 73 -14.44 -5.72 11.62
N ILE A 74 -14.59 -5.74 12.95
CA ILE A 74 -13.46 -5.69 13.89
C ILE A 74 -12.47 -6.81 13.57
N ASN A 75 -12.95 -8.05 13.36
CA ASN A 75 -12.11 -9.22 13.06
C ASN A 75 -11.28 -9.11 11.77
N THR A 76 -11.54 -8.10 10.94
CA THR A 76 -10.80 -7.86 9.70
C THR A 76 -9.88 -6.63 9.78
N LEU A 77 -9.89 -5.90 10.90
CA LEU A 77 -9.16 -4.66 11.06
C LEU A 77 -7.65 -4.86 10.91
N ALA A 78 -7.08 -5.85 11.59
CA ALA A 78 -5.63 -6.10 11.52
C ALA A 78 -5.19 -6.37 10.07
N ARG A 79 -5.89 -7.29 9.39
CA ARG A 79 -5.60 -7.63 7.99
C ARG A 79 -5.68 -6.40 7.07
N THR A 80 -6.73 -5.60 7.23
CA THR A 80 -6.97 -4.41 6.40
C THR A 80 -5.93 -3.34 6.65
N PHE A 81 -5.57 -3.11 7.91
CA PHE A 81 -4.58 -2.11 8.31
C PHE A 81 -3.17 -2.51 7.87
N ILE A 82 -2.77 -3.77 8.06
CA ILE A 82 -1.50 -4.33 7.56
C ILE A 82 -1.43 -4.21 6.04
N GLY A 83 -2.51 -4.51 5.32
CA GLY A 83 -2.57 -4.33 3.86
C GLY A 83 -2.31 -2.89 3.43
N LYS A 84 -2.86 -1.90 4.15
CA LYS A 84 -2.61 -0.47 3.91
C LYS A 84 -1.17 -0.08 4.22
N ILE A 85 -0.60 -0.58 5.32
CA ILE A 85 0.81 -0.37 5.67
C ILE A 85 1.72 -0.89 4.57
N ASN A 86 1.55 -2.16 4.15
CA ASN A 86 2.37 -2.76 3.10
C ASN A 86 2.25 -1.98 1.80
N THR A 87 1.04 -1.61 1.39
CA THR A 87 0.83 -0.78 0.19
C THR A 87 1.58 0.56 0.28
N LYS A 88 1.57 1.20 1.46
CA LYS A 88 2.27 2.47 1.67
C LYS A 88 3.79 2.29 1.68
N ILE A 89 4.29 1.23 2.31
CA ILE A 89 5.70 0.88 2.26
C ILE A 89 6.12 0.62 0.81
N ASP A 90 5.42 -0.25 0.07
CA ASP A 90 5.77 -0.62 -1.30
C ASP A 90 5.71 0.56 -2.27
N SER A 91 4.80 1.51 -2.05
CA SER A 91 4.63 2.67 -2.94
C SER A 91 5.53 3.86 -2.60
N GLN A 92 5.88 4.07 -1.33
CA GLN A 92 6.57 5.29 -0.88
C GLN A 92 7.93 5.01 -0.23
N PHE A 93 8.09 3.88 0.44
CA PHE A 93 9.25 3.60 1.31
C PHE A 93 10.01 2.32 0.93
N LEU A 94 9.68 1.70 -0.21
CA LEU A 94 10.26 0.43 -0.68
C LEU A 94 11.78 0.49 -0.77
N HIS A 95 12.36 1.67 -0.85
CA HIS A 95 13.79 1.82 -1.07
C HIS A 95 14.45 2.87 -0.18
N ASN A 96 13.69 3.41 0.78
CA ASN A 96 14.16 4.43 1.70
C ASN A 96 14.09 3.87 3.12
N VAL A 97 15.11 3.08 3.50
CA VAL A 97 15.15 2.39 4.79
C VAL A 97 14.97 3.34 5.97
N PRO A 98 15.68 4.50 6.06
CA PRO A 98 15.47 5.42 7.18
C PRO A 98 14.05 5.97 7.27
N GLU A 99 13.44 6.36 6.15
CA GLU A 99 12.05 6.85 6.16
C GLU A 99 11.04 5.73 6.46
N ARG A 100 11.31 4.51 5.99
CA ARG A 100 10.52 3.31 6.31
C ARG A 100 10.54 3.03 7.81
N GLU A 101 11.72 2.99 8.40
CA GLU A 101 11.90 2.76 9.84
C GLU A 101 11.21 3.86 10.66
N HIS A 102 11.37 5.11 10.25
CA HIS A 102 10.67 6.23 10.89
C HIS A 102 9.15 6.10 10.78
N PHE A 103 8.63 5.75 9.61
CA PHE A 103 7.21 5.50 9.40
C PHE A 103 6.68 4.35 10.26
N ILE A 104 7.42 3.24 10.36
CA ILE A 104 7.05 2.10 11.20
C ILE A 104 7.00 2.50 12.67
N GLN A 105 8.04 3.18 13.17
CA GLN A 105 8.07 3.63 14.56
C GLN A 105 6.93 4.61 14.86
N TYR A 106 6.71 5.60 13.99
CA TYR A 106 5.59 6.53 14.12
C TYR A 106 4.24 5.80 14.17
N THR A 107 4.06 4.80 13.31
CA THR A 107 2.82 3.99 13.28
C THR A 107 2.66 3.16 14.55
N LEU A 108 3.74 2.60 15.09
CA LEU A 108 3.72 1.89 16.37
C LEU A 108 3.29 2.83 17.52
N ASP A 109 3.85 4.03 17.58
CA ASP A 109 3.50 5.02 18.60
C ASP A 109 2.02 5.40 18.53
N GLU A 110 1.47 5.61 17.32
CA GLU A 110 0.03 5.85 17.12
C GLU A 110 -0.83 4.65 17.59
N LEU A 111 -0.41 3.42 17.30
CA LEU A 111 -1.13 2.21 17.70
C LEU A 111 -1.15 2.04 19.23
N PHE A 112 -0.07 2.38 19.93
CA PHE A 112 -0.05 2.35 21.39
C PHE A 112 -1.03 3.36 21.99
N VAL A 113 -1.07 4.59 21.46
CA VAL A 113 -2.04 5.61 21.90
C VAL A 113 -3.49 5.16 21.65
N ILE A 114 -3.74 4.51 20.51
CA ILE A 114 -5.06 3.93 20.23
C ILE A 114 -5.39 2.81 21.24
N GLY A 115 -4.43 1.92 21.51
CA GLY A 115 -4.59 0.82 22.46
C GLY A 115 -4.91 1.30 23.88
N GLU A 116 -4.23 2.35 24.36
CA GLU A 116 -4.55 2.97 25.65
C GLU A 116 -5.98 3.49 25.69
N ARG A 117 -6.41 4.22 24.66
CA ARG A 117 -7.78 4.77 24.58
C ARG A 117 -8.82 3.66 24.59
N VAL A 118 -8.63 2.63 23.76
CA VAL A 118 -9.52 1.46 23.70
C VAL A 118 -9.57 0.74 25.05
N SER A 119 -8.42 0.58 25.71
CA SER A 119 -8.36 -0.10 27.01
C SER A 119 -9.07 0.66 28.13
N SER A 120 -9.15 1.99 28.04
CA SER A 120 -9.81 2.85 29.03
C SER A 120 -11.27 3.19 28.71
N ALA A 121 -11.78 2.75 27.56
CA ALA A 121 -13.10 3.15 27.08
C ALA A 121 -14.24 2.52 27.90
N ASP A 122 -15.27 3.30 28.20
CA ASP A 122 -16.45 2.90 28.96
C ASP A 122 -17.75 2.94 28.11
N TYR A 123 -17.64 3.33 26.84
CA TYR A 123 -18.76 3.53 25.92
C TYR A 123 -19.02 2.35 24.97
N PHE A 124 -18.27 1.25 25.10
CA PHE A 124 -18.56 -0.04 24.48
C PHE A 124 -18.27 -1.19 25.44
N ASN A 125 -18.76 -2.38 25.12
CA ASN A 125 -18.65 -3.53 26.01
C ASN A 125 -17.23 -4.16 26.00
N SER A 126 -16.97 -5.01 27.00
CA SER A 126 -15.70 -5.70 27.14
C SER A 126 -15.38 -6.64 25.97
N THR A 127 -16.39 -7.24 25.33
CA THR A 127 -16.18 -8.13 24.17
C THR A 127 -15.58 -7.37 22.97
N ILE A 128 -16.14 -6.20 22.66
CA ILE A 128 -15.63 -5.30 21.61
C ILE A 128 -14.22 -4.82 22.00
N GLN A 129 -14.03 -4.47 23.27
CA GLN A 129 -12.73 -4.04 23.79
C GLN A 129 -11.65 -5.12 23.60
N ASP A 130 -11.92 -6.35 24.03
CA ASP A 130 -10.98 -7.47 23.95
C ASP A 130 -10.62 -7.79 22.50
N GLU A 131 -11.61 -7.81 21.60
CA GLU A 131 -11.36 -8.09 20.18
C GLU A 131 -10.58 -6.96 19.51
N LEU A 132 -10.88 -5.69 19.81
CA LEU A 132 -10.09 -4.56 19.31
C LEU A 132 -8.63 -4.63 19.75
N LEU A 133 -8.38 -4.94 21.03
CA LEU A 133 -7.04 -5.10 21.58
C LEU A 133 -6.31 -6.28 20.93
N LEU A 134 -6.99 -7.40 20.67
CA LEU A 134 -6.44 -8.53 19.93
C LEU A 134 -5.99 -8.09 18.53
N GLN A 135 -6.86 -7.39 17.79
CA GLN A 135 -6.55 -6.92 16.44
C GLN A 135 -5.41 -5.89 16.43
N LEU A 136 -5.36 -4.98 17.41
CA LEU A 136 -4.25 -4.03 17.57
C LEU A 136 -2.92 -4.76 17.81
N ASN A 137 -2.91 -5.75 18.71
CA ASN A 137 -1.71 -6.54 19.01
C ASN A 137 -1.20 -7.28 17.79
N MET A 138 -2.08 -7.84 16.94
CA MET A 138 -1.66 -8.45 15.67
C MET A 138 -0.92 -7.48 14.74
N VAL A 139 -1.34 -6.21 14.70
CA VAL A 139 -0.65 -5.18 13.90
C VAL A 139 0.67 -4.78 14.54
N ILE A 140 0.69 -4.60 15.87
CA ILE A 140 1.90 -4.27 16.64
C ILE A 140 2.95 -5.38 16.48
N ASP A 141 2.55 -6.65 16.59
CA ASP A 141 3.43 -7.80 16.40
C ASP A 141 3.97 -7.84 14.97
N PHE A 142 3.12 -7.58 13.97
CA PHE A 142 3.55 -7.49 12.59
C PHE A 142 4.62 -6.41 12.39
N LEU A 143 4.40 -5.20 12.91
CA LEU A 143 5.32 -4.07 12.77
C LEU A 143 6.60 -4.26 13.59
N SER A 144 6.51 -4.79 14.79
CA SER A 144 7.66 -5.06 15.67
C SER A 144 8.59 -6.13 15.09
N ASN A 145 8.03 -7.08 14.36
CA ASN A 145 8.77 -8.13 13.66
C ASN A 145 9.05 -7.78 12.18
N TYR A 146 8.76 -6.53 11.77
CA TYR A 146 8.98 -6.12 10.39
C TYR A 146 10.49 -6.05 10.11
N ASN A 147 11.01 -7.08 9.46
CA ASN A 147 12.39 -7.13 9.07
C ASN A 147 12.60 -6.40 7.72
N SER A 148 13.22 -5.23 7.79
CA SER A 148 13.60 -4.41 6.64
C SER A 148 14.67 -5.05 5.75
N ASP A 149 15.36 -6.10 6.20
CA ASP A 149 16.43 -6.80 5.46
C ASP A 149 15.93 -7.82 4.42
N LYS A 150 14.61 -7.97 4.20
CA LYS A 150 14.09 -8.81 3.11
C LYS A 150 14.23 -8.19 1.72
N GLU A 151 14.80 -6.99 1.61
CA GLU A 151 15.21 -6.42 0.33
C GLU A 151 16.55 -7.00 -0.12
N TYR A 152 16.63 -7.40 -1.39
CA TYR A 152 17.85 -7.81 -2.07
C TYR A 152 18.97 -6.78 -1.85
N LYS A 153 19.77 -6.96 -0.79
CA LYS A 153 21.10 -6.35 -0.66
C LYS A 153 21.93 -6.97 -1.76
N ILE A 154 21.89 -6.38 -2.96
CA ILE A 154 22.93 -6.57 -3.96
C ILE A 154 24.17 -5.89 -3.35
N GLU A 155 24.88 -6.62 -2.49
CA GLU A 155 26.04 -6.12 -1.73
C GLU A 155 27.11 -5.52 -2.66
N LYS A 156 27.11 -5.92 -3.94
CA LYS A 156 27.96 -5.38 -4.99
C LYS A 156 27.15 -5.18 -6.27
N LYS A 157 27.10 -3.94 -6.75
CA LYS A 157 26.51 -3.62 -8.05
C LYS A 157 27.18 -4.43 -9.15
N LEU A 158 26.38 -4.85 -10.13
CA LEU A 158 26.85 -5.54 -11.31
C LEU A 158 27.58 -4.56 -12.23
N GLN A 159 28.82 -4.88 -12.54
CA GLN A 159 29.69 -4.07 -13.39
C GLN A 159 29.53 -4.48 -14.85
N PHE A 160 29.19 -3.51 -15.71
CA PHE A 160 29.08 -3.72 -17.15
C PHE A 160 30.19 -2.98 -17.89
N ASN A 161 30.85 -3.66 -18.82
CA ASN A 161 31.79 -3.09 -19.79
C ASN A 161 31.07 -2.31 -20.89
N LEU A 162 30.15 -1.43 -20.49
CA LEU A 162 29.40 -0.55 -21.36
C LEU A 162 29.51 0.85 -20.78
N ASN A 163 29.54 1.87 -21.66
CA ASN A 163 29.37 3.25 -21.19
C ASN A 163 27.93 3.45 -20.68
N LYS A 164 27.73 4.54 -19.93
CA LYS A 164 26.43 4.86 -19.30
C LYS A 164 25.26 4.85 -20.28
N THR A 165 25.42 5.44 -21.46
CA THR A 165 24.35 5.59 -22.45
C THR A 165 23.94 4.25 -23.03
N ASP A 166 24.92 3.40 -23.36
CA ASP A 166 24.68 2.07 -23.94
C ASP A 166 23.95 1.16 -22.94
N LEU A 167 24.39 1.17 -21.68
CA LEU A 167 23.74 0.40 -20.61
C LEU A 167 22.29 0.85 -20.38
N LEU A 168 22.04 2.16 -20.35
CA LEU A 168 20.68 2.69 -20.16
C LEU A 168 19.76 2.36 -21.34
N LEU A 169 20.27 2.46 -22.57
CA LEU A 169 19.54 2.07 -23.77
C LEU A 169 19.23 0.58 -23.77
N LEU A 170 20.20 -0.27 -23.41
CA LEU A 170 20.01 -1.72 -23.33
C LEU A 170 18.90 -2.09 -22.34
N MET A 171 18.89 -1.47 -21.16
CA MET A 171 17.84 -1.69 -20.15
C MET A 171 16.48 -1.19 -20.63
N HIS A 172 16.44 -0.09 -21.37
CA HIS A 172 15.21 0.40 -21.98
C HIS A 172 14.65 -0.60 -23.02
N LEU A 173 15.51 -1.14 -23.89
CA LEU A 173 15.13 -2.14 -24.89
C LEU A 173 14.63 -3.44 -24.25
N PHE A 174 15.30 -3.94 -23.20
CA PHE A 174 14.82 -5.11 -22.46
C PHE A 174 13.41 -4.90 -21.89
N ARG A 175 13.10 -3.69 -21.40
CA ARG A 175 11.74 -3.36 -20.97
C ARG A 175 10.76 -3.37 -22.14
N LEU A 176 11.09 -2.74 -23.27
CA LEU A 176 10.20 -2.69 -24.43
C LEU A 176 9.87 -4.09 -24.99
N LYS A 177 10.81 -5.04 -24.91
CA LYS A 177 10.61 -6.43 -25.33
C LYS A 177 9.97 -7.32 -24.26
N GLY A 178 9.53 -6.75 -23.13
CA GLY A 178 8.84 -7.48 -22.08
C GLY A 178 9.76 -8.34 -21.20
N HIS A 179 11.08 -8.19 -21.30
CA HIS A 179 12.03 -8.91 -20.43
C HIS A 179 12.18 -8.27 -19.05
N LEU A 180 11.72 -7.01 -18.87
CA LEU A 180 11.70 -6.32 -17.58
C LEU A 180 10.29 -5.82 -17.27
N ASN A 181 9.73 -6.26 -16.14
CA ASN A 181 8.46 -5.78 -15.63
C ASN A 181 8.64 -4.52 -14.78
N CYS A 182 8.78 -3.37 -15.43
CA CYS A 182 8.94 -2.06 -14.79
C CYS A 182 8.07 -1.01 -15.50
N PRO A 183 6.77 -0.89 -15.16
CA PRO A 183 5.82 -0.09 -15.92
C PRO A 183 6.14 1.41 -15.96
N TYR A 184 6.88 1.93 -14.98
CA TYR A 184 7.21 3.37 -14.89
C TYR A 184 8.71 3.64 -15.08
N ASP A 185 9.05 4.77 -15.71
CA ASP A 185 10.45 5.19 -15.94
C ASP A 185 11.21 5.46 -14.64
N ALA A 186 10.51 5.98 -13.62
CA ALA A 186 11.08 6.17 -12.29
C ALA A 186 11.51 4.84 -11.67
N GLN A 187 10.69 3.79 -11.80
CA GLN A 187 10.99 2.45 -11.29
C GLN A 187 12.18 1.83 -12.02
N LEU A 188 12.19 1.89 -13.36
CA LEU A 188 13.31 1.37 -14.15
C LEU A 188 14.61 2.13 -13.85
N GLY A 189 14.55 3.46 -13.78
CA GLY A 189 15.69 4.30 -13.45
C GLY A 189 16.26 3.94 -12.08
N PHE A 190 15.40 3.82 -11.08
CA PHE A 190 15.79 3.44 -9.73
C PHE A 190 16.48 2.06 -9.69
N LEU A 191 15.87 1.04 -10.33
CA LEU A 191 16.43 -0.30 -10.41
C LEU A 191 17.84 -0.27 -11.00
N ILE A 192 18.04 0.48 -12.07
CA ILE A 192 19.34 0.58 -12.74
C ILE A 192 20.37 1.23 -11.84
N GLU A 193 20.02 2.34 -11.19
CA GLU A 193 20.93 3.08 -10.30
C GLU A 193 21.39 2.23 -9.11
N LYS A 194 20.51 1.38 -8.57
CA LYS A 194 20.86 0.50 -7.44
C LYS A 194 21.61 -0.75 -7.86
N THR A 195 21.38 -1.24 -9.07
CA THR A 195 21.85 -2.57 -9.47
C THR A 195 23.15 -2.54 -10.26
N PHE A 196 23.39 -1.50 -11.08
CA PHE A 196 24.47 -1.53 -12.07
C PHE A 196 25.49 -0.39 -11.92
N GLN A 197 26.71 -0.68 -12.38
CA GLN A 197 27.76 0.30 -12.66
C GLN A 197 28.16 0.22 -14.13
N TYR A 198 28.55 1.36 -14.69
CA TYR A 198 29.01 1.44 -16.07
C TYR A 198 30.52 1.68 -16.12
N TYR A 199 31.17 1.22 -17.18
CA TYR A 199 32.59 1.45 -17.38
C TYR A 199 32.84 2.84 -17.95
N ASN A 200 33.61 3.64 -17.23
CA ASN A 200 34.03 4.96 -17.67
C ASN A 200 35.42 4.85 -18.31
N GLU A 201 35.46 5.02 -19.63
CA GLU A 201 36.70 4.93 -20.41
C GLU A 201 37.71 6.03 -20.09
N GLU A 202 37.26 7.18 -19.60
CA GLU A 202 38.14 8.31 -19.27
C GLU A 202 38.88 8.06 -17.96
N THR A 203 38.18 7.56 -16.94
CA THR A 203 38.74 7.28 -15.60
C THR A 203 39.24 5.85 -15.45
N LYS A 204 38.94 4.96 -16.40
CA LYS A 204 39.23 3.52 -16.37
C LYS A 204 38.67 2.85 -15.11
N SER A 205 37.51 3.30 -14.66
CA SER A 205 36.82 2.82 -13.45
C SER A 205 35.35 2.48 -13.72
N TYR A 206 34.76 1.70 -12.81
CA TYR A 206 33.32 1.49 -12.81
C TYR A 206 32.63 2.53 -11.95
N ASP A 207 31.80 3.34 -12.58
CA ASP A 207 31.14 4.47 -11.95
C ASP A 207 29.66 4.18 -11.70
N ASN A 208 29.12 4.84 -10.69
CA ASN A 208 27.70 4.77 -10.38
C ASN A 208 26.85 5.49 -11.43
N ILE A 209 25.72 4.88 -11.78
CA ILE A 209 24.71 5.53 -12.60
C ILE A 209 23.91 6.48 -11.69
N ILE A 210 23.72 7.71 -12.13
CA ILE A 210 22.87 8.71 -11.48
C ILE A 210 21.89 9.31 -12.49
N LYS A 211 20.68 9.63 -12.02
CA LYS A 211 19.57 10.23 -12.81
C LYS A 211 19.16 9.38 -14.03
N ALA A 212 19.20 8.05 -13.91
CA ALA A 212 18.86 7.10 -14.96
C ALA A 212 17.46 7.33 -15.53
N GLY A 213 16.46 7.58 -14.68
CA GLY A 213 15.07 7.82 -15.13
C GLY A 213 14.94 9.02 -16.07
N LYS A 214 15.66 10.11 -15.80
CA LYS A 214 15.70 11.29 -16.68
C LYS A 214 16.31 10.95 -18.04
N VAL A 215 17.44 10.24 -18.03
CA VAL A 215 18.14 9.87 -19.27
C VAL A 215 17.31 8.88 -20.11
N ILE A 216 16.59 7.95 -19.47
CA ILE A 216 15.65 7.05 -20.18
C ILE A 216 14.54 7.85 -20.87
N ASN A 217 14.01 8.88 -20.21
CA ASN A 217 13.04 9.77 -20.83
C ASN A 217 13.66 10.53 -22.03
N ASP A 218 14.90 10.99 -21.91
CA ASP A 218 15.62 11.64 -23.02
C ASP A 218 15.93 10.68 -24.19
N ILE A 219 16.09 9.38 -23.92
CA ILE A 219 16.25 8.32 -24.95
C ILE A 219 14.95 8.14 -25.73
N LYS A 220 13.80 8.06 -25.05
CA LYS A 220 12.47 7.95 -25.70
C LYS A 220 12.19 9.09 -26.67
N ASN A 221 12.65 10.29 -26.33
CA ASN A 221 12.41 11.51 -27.10
C ASN A 221 13.41 11.70 -28.27
N GLY A 222 14.22 10.70 -28.61
CA GLY A 222 14.99 10.67 -29.86
C GLY A 222 16.22 11.59 -29.92
N SER A 223 17.02 11.62 -28.86
CA SER A 223 18.26 12.42 -28.85
C SER A 223 19.37 11.83 -29.76
N ARG A 224 20.18 12.68 -30.41
CA ARG A 224 21.32 12.29 -31.28
C ARG A 224 22.29 11.22 -30.69
N PRO A 225 22.52 11.13 -29.36
CA PRO A 225 23.36 10.08 -28.77
C PRO A 225 22.81 8.65 -28.90
N VAL A 226 21.50 8.47 -29.14
CA VAL A 226 20.85 7.15 -29.17
C VAL A 226 21.28 6.33 -30.38
N ASN A 227 21.35 6.91 -31.58
CA ASN A 227 21.72 6.17 -32.79
C ASN A 227 23.14 5.59 -32.69
N LYS A 228 24.10 6.37 -32.17
CA LYS A 228 25.47 5.89 -31.94
C LYS A 228 25.53 4.77 -30.89
N ALA A 229 24.62 4.79 -29.91
CA ALA A 229 24.52 3.74 -28.91
C ALA A 229 23.92 2.46 -29.50
N ILE A 230 22.90 2.57 -30.37
CA ILE A 230 22.35 1.43 -31.13
C ILE A 230 23.46 0.78 -31.97
N ASP A 231 24.24 1.55 -32.72
CA ASP A 231 25.32 1.01 -33.56
C ASP A 231 26.36 0.23 -32.74
N ARG A 232 26.74 0.75 -31.56
CA ARG A 232 27.65 0.06 -30.65
C ARG A 232 27.02 -1.20 -30.07
N LEU A 233 25.75 -1.15 -29.64
CA LEU A 233 25.08 -2.32 -29.09
C LEU A 233 24.89 -3.43 -30.15
N LYS A 234 24.63 -3.08 -31.42
CA LYS A 234 24.55 -4.05 -32.53
C LYS A 234 25.83 -4.86 -32.71
N SER A 235 26.99 -4.31 -32.31
CA SER A 235 28.25 -5.07 -32.29
C SER A 235 28.31 -6.16 -31.20
N ILE A 236 27.41 -6.10 -30.21
CA ILE A 236 27.35 -7.00 -29.06
C ILE A 236 26.15 -7.95 -29.17
N LEU A 237 24.97 -7.44 -29.52
CA LEU A 237 23.75 -8.23 -29.73
C LEU A 237 23.29 -8.06 -31.19
N GLN A 238 23.34 -9.14 -31.96
CA GLN A 238 23.21 -9.13 -33.43
C GLN A 238 21.76 -9.17 -33.94
N ASP A 239 20.75 -9.22 -33.06
CA ASP A 239 19.35 -9.25 -33.47
C ASP A 239 18.85 -7.83 -33.78
N ASP A 240 18.69 -7.51 -35.07
CA ASP A 240 18.21 -6.20 -35.51
C ASP A 240 16.79 -5.86 -35.00
N SER A 241 15.93 -6.86 -34.80
CA SER A 241 14.56 -6.66 -34.33
C SER A 241 14.48 -6.19 -32.87
N PHE A 242 15.55 -6.46 -32.11
CA PHE A 242 15.71 -6.04 -30.73
C PHE A 242 15.76 -4.51 -30.59
N TYR A 243 16.31 -3.81 -31.58
CA TYR A 243 16.54 -2.35 -31.55
C TYR A 243 15.37 -1.51 -32.04
N ASN A 244 14.25 -2.14 -32.39
CA ASN A 244 13.02 -1.43 -32.72
C ASN A 244 12.44 -0.79 -31.45
N LEU A 245 12.63 0.53 -31.33
CA LEU A 245 12.16 1.42 -30.25
C LEU A 245 10.65 1.68 -30.34
#